data_AF-A0A504JE87-F1
#
_entry.id   AF-A0A504JE87-F1
#
_cell.length_a   1.000
_cell.length_b   1.000
_cell.length_c   1.000
_cell.angle_alpha   90.00
_cell.angle_beta   90.00
_cell.angle_gamma   90.00
#
_symmetry.space_group_name_H-M   'P 1'
#
loop_
_entity.id
_entity.type
_entity.pdbx_description
1 polymer ?
#
loop_
_entity_poly.entity_id
_entity_poly.type
_entity_poly.pdbx_seq_one_letter_code
_entity_poly.pdbx_strand_id
1 'polypeptide(L)'
;MGSEVIVIPAIFGMFFGIYYLYISARNKERMALIEKGADASIFYSNKNRKVTPIWKVLILNLSLVLMGIGIGIFLAGILDRVIGVDEEVAYPGTIFLMAGAGLFTGFYMTKNLDKNP
;
A
#
# COMPACT_ATOMS: atom_id res chain seq x y z
N MET A 1 -7.47 -1.89 -40.02
CA MET A 1 -6.06 -2.21 -39.70
C MET A 1 -5.14 -0.98 -39.71
N GLY A 2 -5.65 0.25 -39.52
CA GLY A 2 -4.81 1.47 -39.50
C GLY A 2 -4.89 2.27 -38.20
N SER A 3 -5.98 2.09 -37.43
CA SER A 3 -6.19 2.74 -36.14
C SER A 3 -5.30 2.14 -35.03
N GLU A 4 -5.06 0.82 -35.05
CA GLU A 4 -4.23 0.14 -34.04
C GLU A 4 -2.77 0.64 -34.04
N VAL A 5 -2.26 1.06 -35.20
CA VAL A 5 -0.87 1.52 -35.36
C VAL A 5 -0.65 2.92 -34.75
N ILE A 6 -1.70 3.74 -34.64
CA ILE A 6 -1.63 5.10 -34.08
C ILE A 6 -1.84 5.08 -32.56
N VAL A 7 -2.68 4.16 -32.06
CA VAL A 7 -3.02 4.07 -30.64
C VAL A 7 -1.79 3.74 -29.79
N ILE A 8 -0.93 2.84 -30.26
CA ILE A 8 0.28 2.41 -29.52
C ILE A 8 1.25 3.59 -29.27
N PRO A 9 1.76 4.31 -30.29
CA PRO A 9 2.65 5.44 -30.07
C PRO A 9 1.97 6.62 -29.36
N ALA A 10 0.65 6.81 -29.52
CA ALA A 10 -0.09 7.83 -28.79
C ALA A 10 -0.11 7.56 -27.27
N ILE A 11 -0.35 6.32 -26.86
CA ILE A 11 -0.34 5.92 -25.45
C ILE A 11 1.08 6.06 -24.87
N PHE A 12 2.11 5.58 -25.59
CA PHE A 12 3.50 5.74 -25.15
C PHE A 12 3.92 7.22 -25.06
N GLY A 13 3.52 8.05 -26.02
CA GLY A 13 3.76 9.48 -26.01
C GLY A 13 3.08 10.20 -24.85
N MET A 14 1.87 9.77 -24.48
CA MET A 14 1.15 10.31 -23.31
C MET A 14 1.86 9.98 -22.00
N PHE A 15 2.22 8.71 -21.78
CA PHE A 15 2.98 8.31 -20.58
C PHE A 15 4.34 9.01 -20.49
N PHE A 16 5.05 9.08 -21.62
CA PHE A 16 6.32 9.80 -21.70
C PHE A 16 6.14 11.29 -21.43
N GLY A 17 5.10 11.93 -21.98
CA GLY A 17 4.78 13.33 -21.75
C GLY A 17 4.50 13.65 -20.28
N ILE A 18 3.68 12.81 -19.61
CA ILE A 18 3.40 12.95 -18.17
C ILE A 18 4.69 12.81 -17.35
N TYR A 19 5.50 11.79 -17.63
CA TYR A 19 6.75 11.55 -16.91
C TYR A 19 7.78 12.66 -17.13
N TYR A 20 7.92 13.13 -18.37
CA TYR A 20 8.79 14.24 -18.74
C TYR A 20 8.38 15.54 -18.05
N LEU A 21 7.08 15.88 -18.06
CA LEU A 21 6.55 17.05 -17.36
C LEU A 21 6.76 16.95 -15.85
N TYR A 22 6.56 15.77 -15.25
CA TYR A 22 6.79 15.57 -13.82
C TYR A 22 8.24 15.84 -13.42
N ILE A 23 9.22 15.26 -14.15
CA ILE A 23 10.64 15.50 -13.89
C ILE A 23 11.01 16.96 -14.17
N SER A 24 10.54 17.52 -15.29
CA SER A 24 10.86 18.89 -15.67
C SER A 24 10.29 19.91 -14.69
N ALA A 25 9.07 19.70 -14.17
CA ALA A 25 8.45 20.58 -13.18
C ALA A 25 9.25 20.57 -11.87
N ARG A 26 9.59 19.38 -11.36
CA ARG A 26 10.45 19.21 -10.16
C ARG A 26 11.81 19.86 -10.31
N ASN A 27 12.43 19.77 -11.48
CA ASN A 27 13.75 20.36 -11.72
C ASN A 27 13.68 21.89 -11.75
N LYS A 28 12.63 22.45 -12.37
CA LYS A 28 12.37 23.90 -12.39
C LYS A 28 12.06 24.45 -11.00
N GLU A 29 11.27 23.74 -10.19
CA GLU A 29 10.99 24.11 -8.80
C GLU A 29 12.28 24.18 -7.95
N ARG A 30 13.17 23.18 -8.09
CA ARG A 30 14.44 23.14 -7.36
C ARG A 30 15.39 24.26 -7.78
N MET A 31 15.45 24.58 -9.07
CA MET A 31 16.27 25.69 -9.58
C MET A 31 15.73 27.04 -9.12
N ALA A 32 14.40 27.23 -9.13
CA ALA A 32 13.77 28.45 -8.63
C ALA A 32 13.98 28.66 -7.12
N LEU A 33 14.07 27.57 -6.33
CA LEU A 33 14.41 27.63 -4.91
C LEU A 33 15.89 27.98 -4.66
N ILE A 34 16.80 27.57 -5.56
CA ILE A 34 18.22 27.94 -5.51
C ILE A 34 18.42 29.41 -5.92
N GLU A 35 17.73 29.87 -6.97
CA GLU A 35 17.79 31.25 -7.47
C GLU A 35 17.16 32.27 -6.51
N LYS A 36 16.15 31.87 -5.73
CA LYS A 36 15.50 32.75 -4.74
C LYS A 36 16.29 32.95 -3.45
N GLY A 37 17.42 32.26 -3.24
CA GLY A 37 18.35 32.54 -2.13
C GLY A 37 17.72 32.49 -0.72
N ALA A 38 16.52 31.92 -0.57
CA ALA A 38 15.79 31.88 0.69
C ALA A 38 16.18 30.61 1.45
N ASP A 39 17.24 30.75 2.23
CA ASP A 39 17.51 30.05 3.46
C ASP A 39 17.23 28.53 3.47
N ALA A 40 18.21 27.76 2.99
CA ALA A 40 18.20 26.31 3.07
C ALA A 40 18.23 25.80 4.53
N SER A 41 18.33 26.65 5.57
CA SER A 41 18.38 26.19 6.97
C SER A 41 17.00 25.84 7.56
N ILE A 42 15.91 26.42 7.06
CA ILE A 42 14.57 26.22 7.64
C ILE A 42 13.92 24.91 7.16
N PHE A 43 14.35 24.36 6.02
CA PHE A 43 13.81 23.10 5.47
C PHE A 43 14.56 21.83 5.91
N TYR A 44 15.77 21.94 6.50
CA TYR A 44 16.48 20.76 7.02
C TYR A 44 16.06 20.36 8.44
N SER A 45 15.29 21.20 9.16
CA SER A 45 14.86 20.93 10.54
C SER A 45 13.85 19.78 10.69
N ASN A 46 13.25 19.29 9.60
CA ASN A 46 12.22 18.24 9.67
C ASN A 46 12.68 16.86 9.13
N LYS A 47 13.99 16.67 8.89
CA LYS A 47 14.53 15.42 8.32
C LYS A 47 14.49 14.21 9.28
N ASN A 48 14.08 14.41 10.53
CA ASN A 48 13.97 13.36 11.55
C ASN A 48 12.55 12.82 11.76
N ARG A 49 11.58 13.18 10.92
CA ARG A 49 10.37 12.34 10.81
C ARG A 49 10.74 11.17 9.92
N LYS A 50 11.20 10.07 10.53
CA LYS A 50 11.20 8.75 9.90
C LYS A 50 9.76 8.46 9.50
N VAL A 51 9.37 8.87 8.30
CA VAL A 51 8.09 8.51 7.73
C VAL A 51 8.14 7.00 7.61
N THR A 52 7.39 6.27 8.44
CA THR A 52 7.33 4.82 8.34
C THR A 52 7.04 4.49 6.89
N PRO A 53 7.94 3.78 6.19
CA PRO A 53 7.81 3.60 4.75
C PRO A 53 6.50 2.86 4.49
N ILE A 54 5.59 3.49 3.75
CA ILE A 54 4.24 3.01 3.44
C ILE A 54 4.25 1.56 2.92
N TRP A 55 5.32 1.19 2.23
CA TRP A 55 5.58 -0.17 1.77
C TRP A 55 5.67 -1.21 2.90
N LYS A 56 6.32 -0.89 4.03
CA LYS A 56 6.41 -1.82 5.18
C LYS A 56 5.04 -2.04 5.81
N VAL A 57 4.22 -1.00 5.88
CA VAL A 57 2.84 -1.07 6.39
C VAL A 57 1.99 -1.97 5.51
N LEU A 58 2.07 -1.79 4.18
CA LEU A 58 1.36 -2.63 3.23
C LEU A 58 1.77 -4.10 3.34
N ILE A 59 3.07 -4.39 3.40
CA ILE A 59 3.59 -5.76 3.51
C ILE A 59 3.12 -6.41 4.82
N LEU A 60 3.18 -5.68 5.95
CA LEU A 60 2.76 -6.19 7.25
C LEU A 60 1.27 -6.54 7.25
N ASN A 61 0.41 -5.62 6.83
CA ASN A 61 -1.03 -5.85 6.79
C ASN A 61 -1.40 -6.99 5.82
N LEU A 62 -0.75 -7.03 4.65
CA LEU A 62 -0.99 -8.10 3.67
C LEU A 62 -0.58 -9.47 4.20
N SER A 63 0.58 -9.57 4.88
CA SER A 63 1.02 -10.83 5.50
C SER A 63 0.04 -11.33 6.56
N LEU A 64 -0.49 -10.44 7.39
CA LEU A 64 -1.42 -10.81 8.47
C LEU A 64 -2.79 -11.23 7.93
N VAL A 65 -3.27 -10.59 6.86
CA VAL A 65 -4.50 -11.03 6.18
C VAL A 65 -4.31 -12.44 5.59
N LEU A 66 -3.20 -12.69 4.89
CA LEU A 66 -2.92 -14.01 4.31
C LEU A 66 -2.79 -15.09 5.40
N MET A 67 -2.13 -14.78 6.52
CA MET A 67 -2.07 -15.68 7.68
C MET A 67 -3.46 -15.93 8.27
N GLY A 68 -4.28 -14.88 8.43
CA GLY A 68 -5.65 -14.97 8.91
C GLY A 68 -6.53 -15.85 8.02
N ILE A 69 -6.45 -15.71 6.69
CA ILE A 69 -7.16 -16.57 5.74
C ILE A 69 -6.72 -18.02 5.90
N GLY A 70 -5.42 -18.30 5.96
CA GLY A 70 -4.90 -19.66 6.14
C GLY A 70 -5.41 -20.32 7.42
N ILE A 71 -5.34 -19.62 8.54
CA ILE A 71 -5.86 -20.09 9.84
C ILE A 71 -7.39 -20.25 9.78
N GLY A 72 -8.09 -19.33 9.14
CA GLY A 72 -9.54 -19.37 8.97
C GLY A 72 -10.02 -20.59 8.19
N ILE A 73 -9.31 -21.00 7.14
CA ILE A 73 -9.62 -22.22 6.36
C ILE A 73 -9.44 -23.47 7.22
N PHE A 74 -8.35 -23.57 7.99
CA PHE A 74 -8.13 -24.72 8.88
C PHE A 74 -9.21 -24.81 9.96
N LEU A 75 -9.59 -23.69 10.58
CA LEU A 75 -10.64 -23.66 11.60
C LEU A 75 -12.02 -23.94 11.00
N ALA A 76 -12.33 -23.41 9.82
CA ALA A 76 -13.58 -23.70 9.12
C ALA A 76 -13.72 -25.20 8.84
N GLY A 77 -12.66 -25.86 8.36
CA GLY A 77 -12.68 -27.30 8.11
C GLY A 77 -12.84 -28.14 9.38
N ILE A 78 -12.37 -27.66 10.54
CA ILE A 78 -12.64 -28.29 11.84
C ILE A 78 -14.09 -28.05 12.26
N LEU A 79 -14.62 -26.84 12.07
CA LEU A 79 -16.00 -26.48 12.40
C LEU A 79 -17.02 -27.32 11.60
N ASP A 80 -16.79 -27.46 10.31
CA ASP A 80 -17.59 -28.29 9.42
C ASP A 80 -17.52 -29.76 9.85
N ARG A 81 -16.31 -30.35 9.90
CA ARG A 81 -16.17 -31.81 10.10
C ARG A 81 -16.40 -32.30 11.52
N VAL A 82 -16.15 -31.48 12.53
CA VAL A 82 -16.20 -31.90 13.95
C VAL A 82 -17.46 -31.37 14.64
N ILE A 83 -17.84 -30.12 14.36
CA ILE A 83 -18.98 -29.47 15.01
C ILE A 83 -20.26 -29.61 14.16
N GLY A 84 -20.13 -29.90 12.87
CA GLY A 84 -21.27 -30.07 11.96
C GLY A 84 -21.90 -28.74 11.55
N VAL A 85 -21.10 -27.66 11.52
CA VAL A 85 -21.55 -26.36 11.03
C VAL A 85 -21.63 -26.40 9.50
N ASP A 86 -22.73 -25.90 8.94
CA ASP A 86 -22.93 -25.84 7.49
C ASP A 86 -21.73 -25.21 6.77
N GLU A 87 -21.23 -25.86 5.73
CA GLU A 87 -20.08 -25.45 4.93
C GLU A 87 -20.25 -24.02 4.40
N GLU A 88 -21.48 -23.67 3.98
CA GLU A 88 -21.81 -22.36 3.42
C GLU A 88 -21.69 -21.21 4.42
N VAL A 89 -21.68 -21.54 5.72
CA VAL A 89 -21.53 -20.57 6.81
C VAL A 89 -20.14 -20.68 7.43
N ALA A 90 -19.65 -21.89 7.65
CA ALA A 90 -18.38 -22.17 8.30
C ALA A 90 -17.21 -21.58 7.52
N TYR A 91 -17.12 -21.81 6.21
CA TYR A 91 -16.00 -21.33 5.40
C TYR A 91 -15.96 -19.81 5.29
N PRO A 92 -16.96 -19.13 4.70
CA PRO A 92 -16.92 -17.69 4.57
C PRO A 92 -16.89 -16.99 5.94
N GLY A 93 -17.65 -17.48 6.92
CA GLY A 93 -17.69 -16.89 8.26
C GLY A 93 -16.32 -16.90 8.95
N THR A 94 -15.66 -18.06 9.00
CA THR A 94 -14.38 -18.19 9.72
C THR A 94 -13.24 -17.51 8.97
N ILE A 95 -13.26 -17.53 7.63
CA ILE A 95 -12.25 -16.86 6.78
C ILE A 95 -12.34 -15.34 6.95
N PHE A 96 -13.53 -14.74 6.80
CA PHE A 96 -13.68 -13.29 6.95
C PHE A 96 -13.38 -12.81 8.36
N LEU A 97 -13.76 -13.59 9.38
CA LEU A 97 -13.45 -13.29 10.77
C LEU A 97 -11.93 -13.28 11.00
N MET A 98 -11.23 -14.35 10.61
CA MET A 98 -9.78 -14.45 10.84
C MET A 98 -8.97 -13.50 9.97
N ALA A 99 -9.37 -13.26 8.72
CA ALA A 99 -8.75 -12.24 7.87
C ALA A 99 -8.91 -10.83 8.46
N GLY A 100 -10.12 -10.50 8.95
CA GLY A 100 -10.41 -9.23 9.61
C GLY A 100 -9.62 -9.04 10.91
N ALA A 101 -9.52 -10.10 11.73
CA ALA A 101 -8.70 -10.09 12.94
C ALA A 101 -7.22 -9.86 12.62
N GLY A 102 -6.67 -10.54 11.61
CA GLY A 102 -5.30 -10.33 11.14
C GLY A 102 -5.05 -8.88 10.70
N LEU A 103 -5.95 -8.31 9.90
CA LEU A 103 -5.85 -6.91 9.46
C LEU A 103 -5.93 -5.94 10.64
N PHE A 104 -6.82 -6.18 11.60
CA PHE A 104 -6.97 -5.35 12.79
C PHE A 104 -5.70 -5.32 13.63
N THR A 105 -5.09 -6.49 13.87
CA THR A 105 -3.80 -6.58 14.55
C THR A 105 -2.70 -5.84 13.78
N GLY A 106 -2.66 -5.98 12.45
CA GLY A 106 -1.69 -5.29 11.60
C GLY A 106 -1.82 -3.77 11.65
N PHE A 107 -3.04 -3.26 11.68
CA PHE A 107 -3.32 -1.85 11.86
C PHE A 107 -2.81 -1.34 13.22
N TYR A 108 -3.04 -2.10 14.29
CA TYR A 108 -2.58 -1.70 15.62
C TYR A 108 -1.05 -1.74 15.76
N MET A 109 -0.41 -2.75 15.17
CA MET A 109 1.06 -2.86 15.11
C MET A 109 1.66 -1.69 14.32
N THR A 110 1.06 -1.35 13.17
CA THR A 110 1.46 -0.19 12.37
C THR A 110 1.33 1.11 13.15
N LYS A 111 0.19 1.31 13.83
CA LYS A 111 -0.07 2.52 14.64
C LYS A 111 0.93 2.70 15.78
N ASN A 112 1.45 1.61 16.33
CA ASN A 112 2.48 1.64 17.37
C ASN A 112 3.88 1.95 16.83
N LEU A 113 4.17 1.62 15.56
CA LEU A 113 5.44 1.97 14.90
C LEU A 113 5.58 3.48 14.67
N ASP A 114 4.48 4.19 14.42
CA ASP A 114 4.49 5.66 14.28
C ASP A 114 4.58 6.40 15.63
N LYS A 115 4.35 5.72 16.75
CA LYS A 115 4.27 6.33 18.09
C LYS A 115 5.60 6.41 18.83
N ASN A 116 6.62 5.70 18.36
CA ASN A 116 7.99 5.73 18.92
C ASN A 116 8.98 6.14 17.81
N PRO A 117 9.51 7.38 17.81
CA PRO A 117 10.54 7.81 16.86
C PRO A 117 11.87 7.02 16.96
#